data_AF-A0A964K4S0-F1
#
_entry.id   AF-A0A964K4S0-F1
#
_cell.length_a   1.000
_cell.length_b   1.000
_cell.length_c   1.000
_cell.angle_alpha   90.00
_cell.angle_beta   90.00
_cell.angle_gamma   90.00
#
_symmetry.space_group_name_H-M   'P 1'
#
loop_
_entity.id
_entity.type
_entity.pdbx_description
1 polymer ?
#
loop_
_entity_poly.entity_id
_entity_poly.type
_entity_poly.pdbx_seq_one_letter_code
_entity_poly.pdbx_strand_id
1 'polypeptide(L)'
;MGMGSIWHWLVVLLIVLVLFGAGKIPKLMGDLAKGVKAFKTGLKDEDEKVADASGQPPTTPAPGAAAQPAPAAPQASVQAQAAQPAGQTVRN
;
A
#
# COMPACT_ATOMS: atom_id res chain seq x y z
N MET A 1 -1.46 6.16 47.06
CA MET A 1 -0.30 6.55 46.25
C MET A 1 -0.51 6.09 44.82
N GLY A 2 -1.50 6.65 44.14
CA GLY A 2 -1.91 6.17 42.84
C GLY A 2 -2.74 7.25 42.16
N MET A 3 -2.54 7.38 40.86
CA MET A 3 -3.42 8.11 39.97
C MET A 3 -3.32 9.64 39.96
N GLY A 4 -2.10 10.18 40.10
CA GLY A 4 -1.72 11.41 39.39
C GLY A 4 -1.40 11.19 37.90
N SER A 5 -1.49 9.94 37.42
CA SER A 5 -0.77 9.48 36.22
C SER A 5 -1.49 9.67 34.89
N ILE A 6 -2.79 9.38 34.77
CA ILE A 6 -3.44 9.35 33.44
C ILE A 6 -3.71 10.76 32.90
N TRP A 7 -4.15 11.66 33.78
CA TRP A 7 -4.39 13.06 33.41
C TRP A 7 -3.09 13.79 33.03
N HIS A 8 -1.98 13.48 33.70
CA HIS A 8 -0.66 14.00 33.37
C HIS A 8 -0.19 13.54 31.98
N TRP A 9 -0.35 12.25 31.66
CA TRP A 9 -0.01 11.74 30.32
C TRP A 9 -0.83 12.39 29.20
N LEU A 10 -2.10 12.71 29.46
CA LEU A 10 -2.96 13.44 28.51
C LEU A 10 -2.45 14.87 28.26
N VAL A 11 -2.07 15.58 29.33
CA VAL A 11 -1.50 16.94 29.25
C VAL A 11 -0.14 16.94 28.54
N VAL A 12 0.72 15.96 28.82
CA VAL A 12 2.01 15.82 28.14
C VAL A 12 1.82 15.54 26.65
N LEU A 13 0.88 14.67 26.28
CA LEU A 13 0.60 14.35 24.88
C LEU A 13 0.06 15.58 24.11
N LEU A 14 -0.77 16.40 24.76
CA LEU A 14 -1.25 17.67 24.22
C LEU A 14 -0.09 18.63 23.94
N ILE A 15 0.82 18.80 24.91
CA ILE A 15 1.97 19.70 24.78
C ILE A 15 2.91 19.22 23.66
N VAL A 16 3.21 17.92 23.60
CA VAL A 16 4.05 17.34 22.55
C VAL A 16 3.41 17.55 21.17
N LEU A 17 2.10 17.37 21.04
CA LEU A 17 1.39 17.60 19.78
C LEU A 17 1.43 19.07 19.34
N VAL A 18 1.41 20.03 20.27
CA VAL A 18 1.54 21.46 19.98
C VAL A 18 2.97 21.83 19.57
N LEU A 19 4.01 21.31 20.26
CA LEU A 19 5.41 21.59 19.91
C LEU A 19 5.85 20.91 18.61
N PHE A 20 5.45 19.67 18.39
CA PHE A 20 5.83 18.91 17.20
C PHE A 20 4.88 19.16 16.02
N GLY A 21 3.64 19.57 16.29
CA GLY A 21 2.59 19.75 15.29
C GLY A 21 2.00 18.43 14.78
N ALA A 22 0.75 18.48 14.30
CA ALA A 22 0.02 17.31 13.79
C ALA A 22 0.66 16.66 12.54
N GLY A 23 1.59 17.33 11.86
CA GLY A 23 2.24 16.81 10.65
C GLY A 23 3.51 15.97 10.88
N LYS A 24 4.27 16.24 11.96
CA LYS A 24 5.56 15.55 12.19
C LYS A 24 5.40 14.21 12.91
N ILE A 25 4.53 14.13 13.92
CA ILE A 25 4.31 12.90 14.70
C ILE A 25 3.86 11.73 13.79
N PRO A 26 2.87 11.86 12.90
CA PRO A 26 2.40 10.74 12.09
C PRO A 26 3.41 10.31 11.03
N LYS A 27 4.20 11.25 10.49
CA LYS A 27 5.23 10.95 9.49
C LYS A 27 6.39 10.17 10.12
N LEU A 28 6.83 10.57 11.31
CA LEU A 28 7.91 9.89 12.04
C LEU A 28 7.45 8.55 12.62
N MET A 29 6.25 8.51 13.21
CA MET A 29 5.65 7.26 13.69
C MET A 29 5.35 6.29 12.55
N GLY A 30 4.99 6.77 11.35
CA GLY A 30 4.77 5.92 10.19
C GLY A 30 6.03 5.20 9.70
N ASP A 31 7.18 5.88 9.72
CA ASP A 31 8.48 5.29 9.37
C ASP A 31 8.95 4.30 10.46
N LEU A 32 8.84 4.71 11.72
CA LEU A 32 9.21 3.89 12.86
C LEU A 32 8.31 2.65 13.01
N ALA A 33 7.01 2.78 12.76
CA ALA A 33 6.07 1.67 12.76
C ALA A 33 6.34 0.68 11.62
N LYS A 34 6.75 1.15 10.43
CA LYS A 34 7.17 0.27 9.34
C LYS A 34 8.40 -0.54 9.73
N GLY A 35 9.42 0.08 10.34
CA GLY A 35 10.61 -0.61 10.83
C GLY A 35 10.28 -1.67 11.90
N VAL A 36 9.48 -1.30 12.91
CA VAL A 36 9.06 -2.22 13.97
C VAL A 36 8.18 -3.35 13.42
N LYS A 37 7.29 -3.07 12.46
CA LYS A 37 6.45 -4.09 11.82
C LYS A 37 7.26 -5.05 10.95
N ALA A 38 8.22 -4.56 10.19
CA ALA A 38 9.13 -5.40 9.41
C ALA A 38 9.99 -6.29 10.32
N PHE A 39 10.45 -5.76 11.47
CA PHE A 39 11.17 -6.55 12.47
C PHE A 39 10.28 -7.64 13.09
N LYS A 40 9.05 -7.29 13.48
CA LYS A 40 8.07 -8.24 14.01
C LYS A 40 7.70 -9.31 12.99
N THR A 41 7.48 -8.95 11.74
CA THR A 41 7.19 -9.88 10.65
C THR A 41 8.39 -10.74 10.35
N GLY A 42 9.61 -10.21 10.29
CA GLY A 42 10.83 -11.01 10.08
C GLY A 42 11.04 -12.06 11.17
N LEU A 43 10.85 -11.69 12.45
CA LEU A 43 10.92 -12.64 13.56
C LEU A 43 9.82 -13.70 13.51
N LYS A 44 8.63 -13.36 13.02
CA LYS A 44 7.52 -14.31 12.86
C LYS A 44 7.66 -15.16 11.60
N ASP A 45 8.24 -14.64 10.53
CA ASP A 45 8.52 -15.38 9.28
C ASP A 45 9.59 -16.45 9.52
N GLU A 46 10.57 -16.23 10.40
CA GLU A 46 11.50 -17.31 10.78
C GLU A 46 10.82 -18.45 11.57
N ASP A 47 9.71 -18.17 12.26
CA ASP A 47 8.88 -19.15 12.99
C ASP A 47 7.79 -19.77 12.08
N GLU A 48 7.22 -18.98 11.17
CA GLU A 48 6.13 -19.32 10.24
C GLU A 48 6.62 -19.77 8.85
N LYS A 49 7.92 -19.73 8.49
CA LYS A 49 8.43 -20.24 7.20
C LYS A 49 8.28 -21.77 7.04
N VAL A 50 7.87 -22.47 8.09
CA VAL A 50 7.41 -23.87 8.02
C VAL A 50 5.92 -23.97 7.61
N ALA A 51 5.16 -22.87 7.65
CA ALA A 51 3.73 -22.81 7.36
C ALA A 51 3.32 -21.53 6.60
N ASP A 52 3.08 -21.69 5.30
CA ASP A 52 2.17 -20.87 4.49
C ASP A 52 2.73 -19.59 3.84
N ALA A 53 3.12 -19.77 2.57
CA ALA A 53 3.08 -18.74 1.57
C ALA A 53 1.62 -18.32 1.30
N SER A 54 1.14 -17.20 1.87
CA SER A 54 -0.03 -16.43 1.38
C SER A 54 -0.23 -15.14 2.19
N GLY A 55 -0.25 -13.95 1.57
CA GLY A 55 -0.71 -12.78 2.34
C GLY A 55 -0.55 -11.32 1.88
N GLN A 56 -0.30 -11.01 0.60
CA GLN A 56 -0.43 -9.69 -0.05
C GLN A 56 0.51 -8.51 0.33
N PRO A 57 0.89 -7.67 -0.67
CA PRO A 57 1.66 -6.43 -0.48
C PRO A 57 0.80 -5.28 0.08
N PRO A 58 1.30 -4.46 1.02
CA PRO A 58 0.58 -3.27 1.49
C PRO A 58 0.67 -2.18 0.41
N THR A 59 -0.46 -1.92 -0.23
CA THR A 59 -0.70 -0.68 -0.97
C THR A 59 -0.52 0.53 -0.04
N THR A 60 0.12 1.58 -0.55
CA THR A 60 0.29 2.92 0.05
C THR A 60 0.07 3.92 -1.10
N PRO A 61 -0.50 5.09 -0.85
CA PRO A 61 -1.77 5.54 -1.44
C PRO A 61 -1.58 6.32 -2.75
N ALA A 62 -2.58 6.26 -3.64
CA ALA A 62 -2.75 7.24 -4.70
C ALA A 62 -3.76 8.32 -4.23
N PRO A 63 -3.31 9.49 -3.75
CA PRO A 63 -4.15 10.68 -3.74
C PRO A 63 -4.27 11.18 -5.18
N GLY A 64 -5.36 10.83 -5.86
CA GLY A 64 -5.65 11.37 -7.20
C GLY A 64 -6.25 10.36 -8.19
N ALA A 65 -7.36 9.72 -7.85
CA ALA A 65 -8.22 9.05 -8.83
C ALA A 65 -9.65 8.88 -8.30
N ALA A 66 -10.22 9.94 -7.73
CA ALA A 66 -11.68 10.05 -7.55
C ALA A 66 -12.26 10.78 -8.77
N ALA A 67 -12.11 10.18 -9.94
CA ALA A 67 -12.86 10.44 -11.15
C ALA A 67 -12.62 9.23 -12.07
N GLN A 68 -13.56 8.45 -12.57
CA GLN A 68 -15.02 8.49 -12.64
C GLN A 68 -15.44 7.04 -13.00
N PRO A 69 -16.71 6.66 -12.78
CA PRO A 69 -17.22 5.30 -12.96
C PRO A 69 -17.50 4.96 -14.43
N ALA A 70 -17.26 3.70 -14.85
CA ALA A 70 -18.14 2.86 -15.70
C ALA A 70 -17.34 1.80 -16.52
N PRO A 71 -17.50 0.50 -16.22
CA PRO A 71 -17.14 -0.59 -17.11
C PRO A 71 -18.28 -0.82 -18.11
N ALA A 72 -18.05 -0.55 -19.40
CA ALA A 72 -19.00 -0.90 -20.46
C ALA A 72 -18.26 -1.47 -21.68
N ALA A 73 -18.41 -2.80 -21.81
CA ALA A 73 -18.58 -3.54 -23.05
C ALA A 73 -17.36 -3.87 -23.95
N PRO A 74 -17.36 -5.06 -24.57
CA PRO A 74 -16.20 -5.84 -24.95
C PRO A 74 -15.74 -5.56 -26.38
N GLN A 75 -14.43 -5.52 -26.59
CA GLN A 75 -13.80 -5.43 -27.91
C GLN A 75 -13.92 -6.76 -28.66
N ALA A 76 -15.12 -7.08 -29.13
CA ALA A 76 -15.43 -8.22 -29.97
C ALA A 76 -15.31 -7.90 -31.48
N SER A 77 -14.35 -7.05 -31.88
CA SER A 77 -14.21 -6.59 -33.27
C SER A 77 -12.81 -6.73 -33.88
N VAL A 78 -11.82 -7.28 -33.16
CA VAL A 78 -10.43 -7.37 -33.65
C VAL A 78 -9.99 -8.72 -34.21
N GLN A 79 -10.87 -9.73 -34.26
CA GLN A 79 -10.49 -11.07 -34.74
C GLN A 79 -11.33 -11.59 -35.91
N ALA A 80 -11.99 -10.67 -36.64
CA ALA A 80 -12.61 -10.95 -37.93
C ALA A 80 -11.66 -10.73 -39.13
N GLN A 81 -10.38 -10.40 -38.91
CA GLN A 81 -9.33 -10.48 -39.94
C GLN A 81 -8.78 -11.90 -40.05
N ALA A 82 -9.71 -12.84 -40.31
CA ALA A 82 -9.43 -14.12 -40.94
C ALA A 82 -9.70 -13.96 -42.44
N ALA A 83 -8.73 -13.43 -43.20
CA ALA A 83 -8.73 -13.47 -44.68
C ALA A 83 -7.35 -13.04 -45.25
N GLN A 84 -6.44 -14.02 -45.31
CA GLN A 84 -5.37 -14.36 -46.29
C GLN A 84 -5.27 -13.52 -47.61
N PRO A 85 -4.23 -13.67 -48.49
CA PRO A 85 -3.12 -14.62 -48.53
C PRO A 85 -1.73 -14.04 -48.94
N ALA A 86 -0.74 -14.95 -48.94
CA ALA A 86 0.62 -14.82 -49.45
C ALA A 86 0.77 -14.09 -50.80
N GLY A 87 1.75 -13.21 -50.88
CA GLY A 87 2.13 -12.56 -52.14
C GLY A 87 3.11 -11.41 -51.97
N GLN A 88 4.31 -11.66 -51.43
CA GLN A 88 5.42 -10.72 -51.67
C GLN A 88 6.78 -11.41 -51.65
N THR A 89 7.08 -12.01 -52.80
CA THR A 89 8.42 -12.36 -53.27
C THR A 89 9.28 -11.10 -53.28
N VAL A 90 10.13 -10.93 -52.26
CA VAL A 90 11.20 -9.94 -52.22
C VAL A 90 12.36 -10.46 -53.08
N ARG A 91 12.52 -9.89 -54.27
CA ARG A 91 13.75 -9.90 -55.06
C ARG A 91 14.22 -8.45 -55.15
N ASN A 92 15.35 -8.12 -54.55
CA ASN A 92 16.25 -7.07 -55.03
C ASN A 92 17.66 -7.30 -54.48
#